data_AF-A0A359GVC5-F1
#
_entry.id   AF-A0A359GVC5-F1
#
_cell.length_a   1.000
_cell.length_b   1.000
_cell.length_c   1.000
_cell.angle_alpha   90.00
_cell.angle_beta   90.00
_cell.angle_gamma   90.00
#
_symmetry.space_group_name_H-M   'P 1'
#
loop_
_entity.id
_entity.type
_entity.pdbx_description
1 polymer ?
#
loop_
_entity_poly.entity_id
_entity_poly.type
_entity_poly.pdbx_seq_one_letter_code
_entity_poly.pdbx_strand_id
1 'polypeptide(L)'
;MDLIESVFIRNNLIVAFAVVGAAIWVSYFLADKLTRGRIHGSGIAIALGLVAAYFGGVATGGNTGVADVALLGGIGLMGGGMMRDFAIVATAFGVHLSELKKAGIAGVISIFAGVIVSFVVGAIIAVMFGYTDPTAITTIGAGAVTYIVGPVTGEAIGA
;
A
#
# COMPACT_ATOMS: atom_id res chain seq x y z
N MET A 1 14.39 18.36 -23.99
CA MET A 1 13.98 17.48 -22.87
C MET A 1 13.31 18.30 -21.77
N ASP A 2 13.79 19.52 -21.52
CA ASP A 2 13.30 20.43 -20.48
C ASP A 2 11.79 20.74 -20.52
N LEU A 3 11.17 20.83 -21.71
CA LEU A 3 9.73 21.08 -21.81
C LEU A 3 8.89 19.88 -21.36
N ILE A 4 9.32 18.66 -21.70
CA ILE A 4 8.63 17.42 -21.30
C ILE A 4 8.82 17.19 -19.81
N GLU A 5 10.05 17.35 -19.33
CA GLU A 5 10.38 17.21 -17.92
C GLU A 5 9.63 18.23 -17.04
N SER A 6 9.58 19.50 -17.45
CA SER A 6 8.84 20.53 -16.71
C SER A 6 7.33 20.27 -16.68
N VAL A 7 6.73 19.77 -17.78
CA VAL A 7 5.30 19.40 -17.81
C VAL A 7 5.04 18.22 -16.89
N PHE A 8 5.89 17.20 -16.90
CA PHE A 8 5.73 16.01 -16.06
C PHE A 8 5.90 16.33 -14.58
N ILE A 9 6.88 17.16 -14.21
CA ILE A 9 7.10 17.58 -12.82
C ILE A 9 5.92 18.42 -12.32
N ARG A 10 5.40 19.36 -13.14
CA ARG A 10 4.22 20.16 -12.78
C ARG A 10 2.94 19.34 -12.64
N ASN A 11 2.85 18.21 -13.33
CA ASN A 11 1.70 17.31 -13.34
C ASN A 11 2.04 15.95 -12.74
N ASN A 12 2.94 15.90 -11.76
CA ASN A 12 3.51 14.67 -11.22
C ASN A 12 2.46 13.65 -10.75
N LEU A 13 1.34 14.12 -10.20
CA LEU A 13 0.23 13.28 -9.74
C LEU A 13 -0.52 12.63 -10.91
N ILE A 14 -0.74 13.38 -12.00
CA ILE A 14 -1.38 12.86 -13.22
C ILE A 14 -0.47 11.80 -13.85
N VAL A 15 0.84 12.07 -13.90
CA VAL A 15 1.85 11.11 -14.34
C VAL A 15 1.82 9.85 -13.47
N ALA A 16 1.71 9.99 -12.15
CA ALA A 16 1.62 8.86 -11.24
C ALA A 16 0.39 7.99 -11.52
N PHE A 17 -0.80 8.58 -11.67
CA PHE A 17 -2.01 7.85 -12.04
C PHE A 17 -1.88 7.15 -13.40
N ALA A 18 -1.29 7.82 -14.39
CA ALA A 18 -1.08 7.24 -15.72
C ALA A 18 -0.13 6.03 -15.67
N VAL A 19 0.99 6.15 -14.96
CA VAL A 19 1.99 5.09 -14.81
C VAL A 19 1.43 3.91 -14.03
N VAL A 20 0.75 4.16 -12.90
CA VAL A 20 0.15 3.07 -12.11
C VAL A 20 -1.02 2.43 -12.85
N GLY A 21 -1.85 3.20 -13.54
CA GLY A 21 -2.92 2.68 -14.39
C GLY A 21 -2.38 1.78 -15.51
N ALA A 22 -1.30 2.20 -16.18
CA ALA A 22 -0.61 1.38 -17.17
C ALA A 22 -0.01 0.11 -16.56
N ALA A 23 0.62 0.20 -15.38
CA ALA A 23 1.17 -0.96 -14.69
C ALA A 23 0.08 -1.98 -14.31
N ILE A 24 -1.07 -1.52 -13.82
CA ILE A 24 -2.23 -2.37 -13.53
C ILE A 24 -2.73 -3.03 -14.82
N TRP A 25 -2.92 -2.24 -15.90
CA TRP A 25 -3.38 -2.78 -17.18
C TRP A 25 -2.46 -3.87 -17.74
N VAL A 26 -1.14 -3.62 -17.75
CA VAL A 26 -0.13 -4.62 -18.13
C VAL A 26 -0.20 -5.85 -17.23
N SER A 27 -0.39 -5.66 -15.93
CA SER A 27 -0.46 -6.77 -14.96
C SER A 27 -1.67 -7.67 -15.20
N TYR A 28 -2.83 -7.09 -15.52
CA TYR A 28 -4.01 -7.88 -15.90
C TYR A 28 -3.83 -8.57 -17.25
N PHE A 29 -3.24 -7.88 -18.24
CA PHE A 29 -2.90 -8.51 -19.52
C PHE A 29 -1.97 -9.72 -19.35
N LEU A 30 -0.95 -9.61 -18.50
CA LEU A 30 -0.03 -10.71 -18.18
C LEU A 30 -0.74 -11.82 -17.39
N ALA A 31 -1.59 -11.48 -16.43
CA ALA A 31 -2.38 -12.46 -15.67
C ALA A 31 -3.20 -13.36 -16.61
N ASP A 32 -3.91 -12.75 -17.55
CA ASP A 32 -4.76 -13.46 -18.51
C ASP A 32 -3.94 -14.31 -19.48
N LYS A 33 -2.85 -13.75 -20.04
CA LYS A 33 -2.09 -14.42 -21.09
C LYS A 33 -1.13 -15.49 -20.57
N LEU A 34 -0.45 -15.23 -19.45
CA LEU A 34 0.61 -16.11 -18.93
C LEU A 34 0.09 -17.09 -17.88
N THR A 35 -0.82 -16.64 -17.01
CA THR A 35 -1.30 -17.46 -15.88
C THR A 35 -2.70 -18.04 -16.11
N ARG A 36 -3.33 -17.75 -17.25
CA ARG A 36 -4.73 -18.10 -17.56
C ARG A 36 -5.69 -17.65 -16.44
N GLY A 37 -5.40 -16.50 -15.83
CA GLY A 37 -6.17 -15.92 -14.72
C GLY A 37 -5.99 -16.60 -13.36
N ARG A 38 -5.04 -17.54 -13.18
CA ARG A 38 -4.80 -18.17 -11.87
C ARG A 38 -4.18 -17.21 -10.84
N ILE A 39 -3.36 -16.26 -11.30
CA ILE A 39 -2.81 -15.21 -10.45
C ILE A 39 -3.62 -13.94 -10.70
N HIS A 40 -4.12 -13.32 -9.64
CA HIS A 40 -4.85 -12.06 -9.76
C HIS A 40 -3.91 -10.94 -10.22
N GLY A 41 -4.34 -10.10 -11.16
CA GLY A 41 -3.52 -9.04 -11.75
C GLY A 41 -2.92 -8.08 -10.71
N SER A 42 -3.61 -7.84 -9.59
CA SER A 42 -3.07 -7.03 -8.49
C SER A 42 -1.78 -7.60 -7.87
N GLY A 43 -1.63 -8.92 -7.79
CA GLY A 43 -0.42 -9.56 -7.27
C GLY A 43 0.78 -9.34 -8.19
N ILE A 44 0.55 -9.42 -9.51
CA ILE A 44 1.58 -9.11 -10.52
C ILE A 44 1.96 -7.63 -10.44
N ALA A 45 0.98 -6.74 -10.28
CA ALA A 45 1.22 -5.30 -10.15
C ALA A 45 2.08 -4.97 -8.92
N ILE A 46 1.82 -5.61 -7.78
CA ILE A 46 2.63 -5.45 -6.56
C ILE A 46 4.07 -5.93 -6.82
N ALA A 47 4.25 -7.10 -7.43
CA ALA A 47 5.57 -7.62 -7.74
C ALA A 47 6.36 -6.69 -8.68
N LEU A 48 5.72 -6.20 -9.76
CA LEU A 48 6.32 -5.23 -10.67
C LEU A 48 6.65 -3.91 -9.97
N GLY A 49 5.77 -3.43 -9.10
CA GLY A 49 6.00 -2.23 -8.29
C GLY A 49 7.20 -2.37 -7.36
N LEU A 50 7.36 -3.53 -6.69
CA LEU A 50 8.51 -3.81 -5.83
C LEU A 50 9.82 -3.88 -6.62
N VAL A 51 9.80 -4.54 -7.79
CA VAL A 51 10.97 -4.58 -8.70
C VAL A 51 11.32 -3.17 -9.16
N ALA A 52 10.33 -2.37 -9.56
CA ALA A 52 10.55 -0.99 -9.96
C ALA A 52 11.08 -0.12 -8.80
N ALA A 53 10.59 -0.33 -7.57
CA ALA A 53 11.06 0.38 -6.38
C ALA A 53 12.53 0.06 -6.07
N TYR A 54 12.92 -1.21 -6.19
CA TYR A 54 14.32 -1.62 -6.05
C TYR A 54 15.23 -0.92 -7.06
N PHE A 55 14.89 -0.98 -8.35
CA PHE A 55 15.68 -0.31 -9.39
C PHE A 55 15.66 1.22 -9.25
N GLY A 56 14.52 1.80 -8.86
CA GLY A 56 14.38 3.23 -8.60
C GLY A 56 15.34 3.70 -7.51
N GLY A 57 15.36 3.01 -6.36
CA GLY A 57 16.26 3.34 -5.25
C GLY A 57 17.74 3.15 -5.61
N VAL A 58 18.09 2.06 -6.31
CA VAL A 58 19.48 1.82 -6.75
C VAL A 58 19.95 2.90 -7.75
N ALA A 59 19.08 3.32 -8.67
CA ALA A 59 19.44 4.30 -9.69
C ALA A 59 19.57 5.74 -9.15
N THR A 60 18.76 6.11 -8.16
CA THR A 60 18.76 7.45 -7.55
C THR A 60 19.68 7.56 -6.34
N GLY A 61 20.07 6.42 -5.74
CA GLY A 61 20.74 6.37 -4.45
C GLY A 61 19.83 6.78 -3.28
N GLY A 62 18.52 6.88 -3.51
CA GLY A 62 17.52 7.27 -2.51
C GLY A 62 16.88 6.08 -1.78
N ASN A 63 16.03 6.41 -0.80
CA ASN A 63 15.39 5.43 0.09
C ASN A 63 13.87 5.29 -0.14
N THR A 64 13.29 6.03 -1.09
CA THR A 64 11.84 6.01 -1.38
C THR A 64 11.50 5.33 -2.73
N GLY A 65 12.49 4.70 -3.36
CA GLY A 65 12.29 3.81 -4.51
C GLY A 65 11.98 4.59 -5.78
N VAL A 66 10.85 4.28 -6.44
CA VAL A 66 10.45 5.00 -7.67
C VAL A 66 10.10 6.47 -7.41
N ALA A 67 9.75 6.83 -6.17
CA ALA A 67 9.41 8.21 -5.82
C ALA A 67 10.64 9.13 -5.79
N ASP A 68 11.85 8.58 -5.66
CA ASP A 68 13.09 9.35 -5.76
C ASP A 68 13.40 9.82 -7.20
N VAL A 69 12.74 9.22 -8.21
CA VAL A 69 12.87 9.66 -9.59
C VAL A 69 12.01 10.91 -9.79
N ALA A 70 12.62 12.04 -10.15
CA ALA A 70 11.95 13.35 -10.21
C ALA A 70 10.63 13.34 -11.02
N LEU A 71 10.59 12.63 -12.14
CA LEU A 71 9.40 12.50 -13.00
C LEU A 71 8.27 11.65 -12.37
N LEU A 72 8.61 10.80 -11.40
CA LEU A 72 7.71 9.85 -10.73
C LEU A 72 7.46 10.20 -9.26
N GLY A 73 7.93 11.35 -8.77
CA GLY A 73 7.73 11.76 -7.38
C GLY A 73 6.27 11.82 -6.94
N GLY A 74 5.34 12.03 -7.88
CA GLY A 74 3.90 11.95 -7.62
C GLY A 74 3.42 10.57 -7.17
N ILE A 75 4.16 9.49 -7.47
CA ILE A 75 3.85 8.13 -6.98
C ILE A 75 4.01 8.06 -5.46
N GLY A 76 4.97 8.79 -4.88
CA GLY A 76 5.13 8.86 -3.42
C GLY A 76 3.91 9.51 -2.75
N LEU A 77 3.40 10.61 -3.31
CA LEU A 77 2.19 11.27 -2.82
C LEU A 77 0.95 10.37 -2.99
N MET A 78 0.84 9.72 -4.16
CA MET A 78 -0.30 8.87 -4.49
C MET A 78 -0.33 7.62 -3.60
N GLY A 79 0.79 6.90 -3.50
CA GLY A 79 0.91 5.67 -2.71
C GLY A 79 1.03 5.87 -1.20
N GLY A 80 1.37 7.09 -0.76
CA GLY A 80 1.43 7.48 0.65
C GLY A 80 0.05 7.82 1.22
N GLY A 81 -0.05 8.97 1.88
CA GLY A 81 -1.28 9.38 2.58
C GLY A 81 -2.51 9.52 1.68
N MET A 82 -2.35 9.91 0.40
CA MET A 82 -3.50 10.25 -0.44
C MET A 82 -4.43 9.06 -0.73
N MET A 83 -3.92 7.96 -1.29
CA MET A 83 -4.76 6.79 -1.60
C MET A 83 -5.20 6.06 -0.34
N ARG A 84 -4.39 6.09 0.72
CA ARG A 84 -4.76 5.59 2.05
C ARG A 84 -6.02 6.30 2.57
N ASP A 85 -5.99 7.63 2.62
CA ASP A 85 -7.09 8.43 3.17
C ASP A 85 -8.32 8.33 2.26
N PHE A 86 -8.12 8.30 0.94
CA PHE A 86 -9.20 8.01 -0.02
C PHE A 86 -9.85 6.65 0.26
N ALA A 87 -9.07 5.60 0.49
CA ALA A 87 -9.60 4.26 0.74
C ALA A 87 -10.38 4.19 2.07
N ILE A 88 -9.91 4.88 3.11
CA ILE A 88 -10.64 5.01 4.39
C ILE A 88 -12.01 5.66 4.15
N VAL A 89 -12.01 6.82 3.49
CA VAL A 89 -13.23 7.59 3.21
C VAL A 89 -14.18 6.80 2.31
N ALA A 90 -13.68 6.21 1.23
CA ALA A 90 -14.47 5.39 0.30
C ALA A 90 -15.13 4.18 1.01
N THR A 91 -14.40 3.52 1.90
CA THR A 91 -14.94 2.41 2.70
C THR A 91 -16.01 2.88 3.68
N ALA A 92 -15.80 4.04 4.32
CA ALA A 92 -16.77 4.62 5.24
C ALA A 92 -18.08 4.99 4.53
N PHE A 93 -18.01 5.57 3.32
CA PHE A 93 -19.18 5.88 2.50
C PHE A 93 -19.85 4.63 1.92
N GLY A 94 -19.09 3.56 1.67
CA GLY A 94 -19.61 2.28 1.16
C GLY A 94 -20.35 1.44 2.20
N VAL A 95 -20.32 1.80 3.49
CA VAL A 95 -20.90 0.96 4.54
C VAL A 95 -22.41 1.08 4.62
N HIS A 96 -23.11 -0.07 4.64
CA HIS A 96 -24.55 -0.11 4.86
C HIS A 96 -24.86 -0.25 6.36
N LEU A 97 -25.38 0.82 6.97
CA LEU A 97 -25.69 0.86 8.41
C LEU A 97 -26.65 -0.25 8.87
N SER A 98 -27.53 -0.73 7.98
CA SER A 98 -28.42 -1.86 8.24
C SER A 98 -27.65 -3.16 8.50
N GLU A 99 -26.57 -3.40 7.76
CA GLU A 99 -25.75 -4.61 7.91
C GLU A 99 -24.92 -4.57 9.19
N LEU A 100 -24.38 -3.39 9.56
CA LEU A 100 -23.70 -3.21 10.85
C LEU A 100 -24.64 -3.50 12.03
N LYS A 101 -25.89 -3.02 11.95
CA LYS A 101 -26.91 -3.31 12.97
C LYS A 101 -27.24 -4.80 13.06
N LYS A 102 -27.34 -5.49 11.92
CA LYS A 102 -27.58 -6.95 11.88
C LYS A 102 -26.42 -7.74 12.48
N ALA A 103 -25.18 -7.33 12.22
CA ALA A 103 -24.00 -7.98 12.77
C ALA A 103 -23.95 -7.89 14.31
N GLY A 104 -24.48 -6.79 14.87
CA GLY A 104 -24.66 -6.62 16.32
C GLY A 104 -23.37 -6.82 17.11
N ILE A 105 -23.50 -7.42 18.30
CA ILE A 105 -22.37 -7.65 19.22
C ILE A 105 -21.33 -8.61 18.63
N ALA A 106 -21.76 -9.61 17.85
CA ALA A 106 -20.84 -10.55 17.21
C ALA A 106 -19.90 -9.84 16.23
N GLY A 107 -20.41 -8.88 15.46
CA GLY A 107 -19.60 -8.04 14.58
C GLY A 107 -18.57 -7.22 15.35
N VAL A 108 -18.96 -6.59 16.46
CA VAL A 108 -18.05 -5.81 17.31
C VAL A 108 -16.94 -6.69 17.86
N ILE A 109 -17.29 -7.84 18.46
CA ILE A 109 -16.31 -8.79 18.99
C ILE A 109 -15.36 -9.27 17.90
N SER A 110 -15.89 -9.57 16.70
CA SER A 110 -15.08 -10.01 15.57
C SER A 110 -14.05 -8.97 15.13
N ILE A 111 -14.40 -7.67 15.16
CA ILE A 111 -13.45 -6.60 14.80
C ILE A 111 -12.33 -6.54 15.84
N PHE A 112 -12.64 -6.48 17.13
CA PHE A 112 -11.62 -6.44 18.17
C PHE A 112 -10.76 -7.69 18.20
N ALA A 113 -11.37 -8.87 18.09
CA ALA A 113 -10.65 -10.14 18.05
C ALA A 113 -9.73 -10.21 16.82
N GLY A 114 -10.22 -9.86 15.64
CA GLY A 114 -9.43 -9.84 14.41
C GLY A 114 -8.23 -8.90 14.51
N VAL A 115 -8.43 -7.67 15.02
CA VAL A 115 -7.34 -6.71 15.20
C VAL A 115 -6.30 -7.21 16.20
N ILE A 116 -6.73 -7.65 17.38
CA ILE A 116 -5.82 -8.11 18.44
C ILE A 116 -5.04 -9.33 17.98
N VAL A 117 -5.72 -10.34 17.43
CA VAL A 117 -5.06 -11.58 16.99
C VAL A 117 -4.08 -11.30 15.85
N SER A 118 -4.48 -10.56 14.82
CA SER A 118 -3.58 -10.22 13.71
C SER A 118 -2.37 -9.41 14.17
N PHE A 119 -2.57 -8.43 15.05
CA PHE A 119 -1.47 -7.65 15.61
C PHE A 119 -0.50 -8.50 16.40
N VAL A 120 -1.00 -9.33 17.33
CA VAL A 120 -0.17 -10.19 18.17
C VAL A 120 0.62 -11.19 17.33
N VAL A 121 -0.04 -11.84 16.37
CA VAL A 121 0.63 -12.79 15.45
C VAL A 121 1.70 -12.08 14.62
N GLY A 122 1.40 -10.91 14.05
CA GLY A 122 2.36 -10.11 13.29
C GLY A 122 3.56 -9.67 14.14
N ALA A 123 3.33 -9.22 15.37
CA ALA A 123 4.37 -8.82 16.31
C ALA A 123 5.25 -10.01 16.73
N ILE A 124 4.65 -11.18 17.00
CA ILE A 124 5.40 -12.42 17.30
C ILE A 124 6.30 -12.79 16.12
N ILE A 125 5.78 -12.73 14.89
CA ILE A 125 6.56 -13.01 13.69
C ILE A 125 7.71 -11.99 13.56
N ALA A 126 7.47 -10.69 13.79
CA ALA A 126 8.54 -9.70 13.78
C ALA A 126 9.66 -10.04 14.79
N VAL A 127 9.30 -10.38 16.02
CA VAL A 127 10.29 -10.78 17.04
C VAL A 127 11.04 -12.05 16.62
N MET A 128 10.35 -13.05 16.07
CA MET A 128 10.98 -14.26 15.55
C MET A 128 11.98 -14.00 14.41
N PHE A 129 11.73 -12.97 13.59
CA PHE A 129 12.64 -12.51 12.54
C PHE A 129 13.78 -11.62 13.07
N GLY A 130 13.87 -11.41 14.40
CA GLY A 130 14.97 -10.70 15.05
C GLY A 130 14.75 -9.20 15.24
N TYR A 131 13.54 -8.68 14.99
CA TYR A 131 13.24 -7.28 15.31
C TYR A 131 13.14 -7.11 16.84
N THR A 132 13.95 -6.21 17.39
CA THR A 132 13.99 -5.89 18.84
C THR A 132 13.43 -4.52 19.16
N ASP A 133 13.35 -3.64 18.17
CA ASP A 133 12.88 -2.27 18.34
C ASP A 133 11.34 -2.23 18.43
N PRO A 134 10.76 -1.63 19.47
CA PRO A 134 9.31 -1.55 19.63
C PRO A 134 8.60 -0.84 18.47
N THR A 135 9.24 0.16 17.85
CA THR A 135 8.66 0.91 16.72
C THR A 135 8.53 0.01 15.50
N ALA A 136 9.58 -0.73 15.16
CA ALA A 136 9.56 -1.72 14.08
C ALA A 136 8.54 -2.85 14.34
N ILE A 137 8.55 -3.45 15.54
CA ILE A 137 7.62 -4.53 15.91
C ILE A 137 6.17 -4.06 15.82
N THR A 138 5.87 -2.88 16.36
CA THR A 138 4.52 -2.31 16.36
C THR A 138 4.06 -1.99 14.94
N THR A 139 4.95 -1.49 14.08
CA THR A 139 4.65 -1.19 12.67
C THR A 139 4.33 -2.46 11.88
N ILE A 140 5.13 -3.52 12.06
CA ILE A 140 4.90 -4.81 11.39
C ILE A 140 3.61 -5.47 11.92
N GLY A 141 3.40 -5.47 13.24
CA GLY A 141 2.17 -5.97 13.85
C GLY A 141 0.93 -5.23 13.34
N ALA A 142 1.00 -3.90 13.26
CA ALA A 142 -0.05 -3.06 12.69
C ALA A 142 -0.30 -3.36 11.20
N GLY A 143 0.76 -3.59 10.42
CA GLY A 143 0.67 -3.99 9.02
C GLY A 143 -0.01 -5.35 8.80
N ALA A 144 0.11 -6.27 9.76
CA ALA A 144 -0.60 -7.55 9.72
C ALA A 144 -2.11 -7.41 9.94
N VAL A 145 -2.57 -6.31 10.57
CA VAL A 145 -4.00 -6.03 10.75
C VAL A 145 -4.63 -5.67 9.41
N THR A 146 -4.09 -4.66 8.72
CA THR A 146 -4.47 -4.28 7.34
C THR A 146 -3.36 -3.47 6.67
N TYR A 147 -3.46 -3.32 5.33
CA TYR A 147 -2.57 -2.44 4.56
C TYR A 147 -2.68 -0.94 4.93
N ILE A 148 -3.75 -0.52 5.62
CA ILE A 148 -3.97 0.87 6.06
C ILE A 148 -3.33 1.09 7.43
N VAL A 149 -3.57 0.16 8.36
CA VAL A 149 -3.19 0.32 9.77
C VAL A 149 -1.68 0.35 9.95
N GLY A 150 -0.92 -0.45 9.18
CA GLY A 150 0.55 -0.43 9.21
C GLY A 150 1.15 0.96 8.97
N PRO A 151 0.93 1.58 7.80
CA PRO A 151 1.44 2.93 7.51
C PRO A 151 0.94 4.02 8.47
N VAL A 152 -0.34 4.00 8.88
CA VAL A 152 -0.87 4.97 9.86
C VAL A 152 -0.16 4.84 11.20
N THR A 153 -0.01 3.61 11.69
CA THR A 153 0.66 3.36 12.96
C THR A 153 2.13 3.75 12.88
N GLY A 154 2.85 3.32 11.84
CA GLY A 154 4.26 3.67 11.63
C GLY A 154 4.50 5.18 11.60
N GLU A 155 3.69 5.92 10.84
CA GLU A 155 3.76 7.38 10.79
C GLU A 155 3.48 8.02 12.17
N ALA A 156 2.49 7.51 12.91
CA ALA A 156 2.13 8.02 14.23
C ALA A 156 3.22 7.81 15.29
N ILE A 157 4.05 6.77 15.16
CA ILE A 157 5.12 6.44 16.10
C ILE A 157 6.52 6.82 15.60
N GLY A 158 6.62 7.45 14.42
CA GLY A 158 7.89 7.92 13.84
C GLY A 158 8.78 6.81 13.28
N ALA A 159 8.17 5.76 12.71
CA ALA A 159 8.85 4.66 12.03
C ALA A 159 9.43 5.05 10.66
#